data_AF-A0A060CCI7-F1
#
_entry.id   AF-A0A060CCI7-F1
#
_cell.length_a   1.000
_cell.length_b   1.000
_cell.length_c   1.000
_cell.angle_alpha   90.00
_cell.angle_beta   90.00
_cell.angle_gamma   90.00
#
_symmetry.space_group_name_H-M   'P 1'
#
loop_
_entity.id
_entity.type
_entity.pdbx_description
1 polymer ?
#
loop_
_entity_poly.entity_id
_entity_poly.type
_entity_poly.pdbx_seq_one_letter_code
_entity_poly.pdbx_strand_id
1 'polypeptide(L)'
;WNWNIEGTAWLARHFWEHYLFNCDREFLAQQAYPYMRGVALFWLDGLKEVDGQLLVPNVWSHEHGPYEDGTAHAQQLMWDLFTSTLEAAQILGEDAALCQRLQQTLPRLAGPQIGSWGQLMEWQEKARTRTQQPPPHQPSLRPLPRPPN
;
A
#
# COMPACT_ATOMS: atom_id res chain seq x y z
N TRP A 1 -17.34 9.42 12.04
CA TRP A 1 -16.46 8.24 11.94
C TRP A 1 -16.07 8.11 10.47
N ASN A 2 -14.79 7.94 10.16
CA ASN A 2 -14.34 7.62 8.80
C ASN A 2 -14.03 6.14 8.72
N TRP A 3 -14.37 5.52 7.59
CA TRP A 3 -14.11 4.10 7.34
C TRP A 3 -12.73 3.95 6.71
N ASN A 4 -11.89 3.12 7.31
CA ASN A 4 -10.59 2.76 6.78
C ASN A 4 -10.71 1.40 6.08
N ILE A 5 -10.72 1.40 4.75
CA ILE A 5 -10.96 0.19 3.97
C ILE A 5 -9.67 -0.64 3.88
N GLU A 6 -8.51 0.02 3.88
CA GLU A 6 -7.18 -0.57 3.83
C GLU A 6 -6.80 -1.35 5.11
N GLY A 7 -7.53 -1.14 6.21
CA GLY A 7 -7.42 -1.96 7.42
C GLY A 7 -7.63 -3.46 7.16
N THR A 8 -8.36 -3.83 6.11
CA THR A 8 -8.50 -5.23 5.66
C THR A 8 -7.18 -5.81 5.16
N ALA A 9 -6.39 -5.03 4.42
CA ALA A 9 -5.06 -5.43 3.97
C ALA A 9 -4.08 -5.53 5.15
N TRP A 10 -4.18 -4.64 6.13
CA TRP A 10 -3.38 -4.74 7.35
C TRP A 10 -3.74 -5.98 8.19
N LEU A 11 -5.02 -6.32 8.33
CA LEU A 11 -5.43 -7.54 9.03
C LEU A 11 -4.92 -8.81 8.30
N ALA A 12 -4.90 -8.81 6.97
CA ALA A 12 -4.38 -9.93 6.18
C ALA A 12 -2.90 -10.23 6.50
N ARG A 13 -2.12 -9.20 6.85
CA ARG A 13 -0.73 -9.37 7.28
C ARG A 13 -0.59 -10.28 8.49
N HIS A 14 -1.49 -10.20 9.47
CA HIS A 14 -1.43 -11.05 10.66
C HIS A 14 -1.68 -12.53 10.35
N PHE A 15 -2.54 -12.83 9.37
CA PHE A 15 -2.71 -14.20 8.87
C PHE A 15 -1.42 -14.74 8.25
N TRP A 16 -0.76 -13.92 7.43
CA TRP A 16 0.51 -14.29 6.82
C TRP A 16 1.63 -14.46 7.85
N GLU A 17 1.77 -13.51 8.78
CA GLU A 17 2.76 -13.58 9.87
C GLU A 17 2.56 -14.85 10.71
N HIS A 18 1.32 -15.18 11.08
CA HIS A 18 1.02 -16.40 11.84
C HIS A 18 1.55 -17.65 11.13
N TYR A 19 1.33 -17.77 9.81
CA TYR A 19 1.91 -18.85 9.02
C TYR A 19 3.44 -18.83 9.01
N LEU A 20 4.07 -17.66 8.82
CA LEU A 20 5.54 -17.56 8.82
C LEU A 20 6.17 -18.01 10.14
N PHE A 21 5.48 -17.81 11.27
CA PHE A 21 5.99 -18.22 12.59
C PHE A 21 5.93 -19.73 12.83
N ASN A 22 4.90 -20.42 12.35
CA ASN A 22 4.66 -21.83 12.69
C ASN A 22 4.76 -22.80 11.49
N CYS A 23 4.82 -22.28 10.27
CA CYS A 23 4.80 -23.02 9.01
C CYS A 23 3.60 -23.97 8.86
N ASP A 24 2.47 -23.67 9.53
CA ASP A 24 1.26 -24.49 9.49
C ASP A 24 0.56 -24.38 8.14
N ARG A 25 0.82 -25.36 7.27
CA ARG A 25 0.24 -25.42 5.93
C ARG A 25 -1.27 -25.63 5.93
N GLU A 26 -1.83 -26.28 6.95
CA GLU A 26 -3.28 -26.48 7.05
C GLU A 26 -3.98 -25.17 7.37
N PHE A 27 -3.45 -24.41 8.35
CA PHE A 27 -3.90 -23.05 8.63
C PHE A 27 -3.79 -22.14 7.40
N LEU A 28 -2.66 -22.24 6.67
CA LEU A 28 -2.46 -21.47 5.45
C LEU A 28 -3.56 -21.76 4.42
N ALA A 29 -3.82 -23.03 4.14
CA ALA A 29 -4.78 -23.45 3.12
C ALA A 29 -6.24 -23.15 3.50
N GLN A 30 -6.62 -23.39 4.76
CA GLN A 30 -8.03 -23.36 5.17
C GLN A 30 -8.50 -22.00 5.69
N GLN A 31 -7.60 -21.16 6.21
CA GLN A 31 -7.98 -19.92 6.90
C GLN A 31 -7.28 -18.70 6.31
N ALA A 32 -5.94 -18.69 6.30
CA ALA A 32 -5.19 -17.50 5.90
C ALA A 32 -5.36 -17.18 4.41
N TYR A 33 -5.09 -18.15 3.54
CA TYR A 33 -5.10 -17.93 2.10
C TYR A 33 -6.48 -17.52 1.56
N PRO A 34 -7.61 -18.16 1.93
CA PRO A 34 -8.93 -17.71 1.49
C PRO A 34 -9.23 -16.25 1.84
N TYR A 35 -8.82 -15.80 3.04
CA TYR A 35 -8.96 -14.40 3.45
C TYR A 35 -8.06 -13.48 2.61
N MET A 36 -6.76 -13.75 2.57
CA MET A 36 -5.77 -12.97 1.81
C MET A 36 -6.16 -12.85 0.33
N ARG A 37 -6.57 -13.96 -0.28
CA ARG A 37 -7.06 -14.04 -1.66
C ARG A 37 -8.27 -13.15 -1.89
N GLY A 38 -9.27 -13.19 -1.00
CA GLY A 38 -10.47 -12.36 -1.11
C GLY A 38 -10.14 -10.87 -1.05
N VAL A 39 -9.30 -10.47 -0.09
CA VAL A 39 -8.87 -9.08 0.07
C VAL A 39 -8.01 -8.63 -1.12
N ALA A 40 -7.12 -9.48 -1.62
CA ALA A 40 -6.28 -9.18 -2.79
C ALA A 40 -7.12 -8.98 -4.07
N LEU A 41 -8.11 -9.83 -4.31
CA LEU A 41 -9.02 -9.69 -5.46
C LEU A 41 -9.80 -8.38 -5.40
N PHE A 42 -10.35 -8.03 -4.23
CA PHE A 42 -11.05 -6.77 -4.02
C PHE A 42 -10.18 -5.56 -4.38
N TRP A 43 -8.94 -5.53 -3.87
CA TRP A 43 -8.04 -4.41 -4.15
C TRP A 43 -7.55 -4.38 -5.60
N LEU A 44 -7.27 -5.54 -6.20
CA LEU A 44 -6.86 -5.64 -7.60
C LEU A 44 -7.89 -5.07 -8.57
N ASP A 45 -9.18 -5.21 -8.27
CA ASP A 45 -10.27 -4.65 -9.09
C ASP A 45 -10.47 -3.15 -8.84
N GLY A 46 -9.98 -2.64 -7.71
CA GLY A 46 -10.09 -1.24 -7.31
C GLY A 46 -8.89 -0.36 -7.67
N LEU A 47 -7.76 -0.89 -8.17
CA LEU A 47 -6.58 -0.07 -8.50
C LEU A 47 -6.88 0.89 -9.66
N LYS A 48 -6.36 2.12 -9.54
CA LYS A 48 -6.45 3.15 -10.56
C LYS A 48 -5.12 3.30 -11.28
N GLU A 49 -5.14 3.35 -12.60
CA GLU A 49 -3.94 3.62 -13.40
C GLU A 49 -3.75 5.13 -13.64
N VAL A 50 -2.57 5.64 -13.31
CA VAL A 50 -2.15 7.03 -13.52
C VAL A 50 -0.70 7.04 -14.01
N ASP A 51 -0.45 7.62 -15.19
CA ASP A 51 0.87 7.72 -15.82
C ASP A 51 1.64 6.38 -15.89
N GLY A 52 0.94 5.28 -16.15
CA GLY A 52 1.50 3.92 -16.25
C GLY A 52 1.78 3.24 -14.91
N GLN A 53 1.50 3.89 -13.78
CA GLN A 53 1.56 3.30 -12.45
C GLN A 53 0.16 3.00 -11.90
N LEU A 54 0.07 2.01 -11.02
CA LEU A 54 -1.13 1.65 -10.29
C LEU A 54 -1.12 2.29 -8.91
N LEU A 55 -2.20 3.01 -8.61
CA LEU A 55 -2.43 3.69 -7.35
C LEU A 55 -3.67 3.10 -6.69
N VAL A 56 -3.62 2.97 -5.37
CA VAL A 56 -4.80 2.73 -4.55
C VAL A 56 -5.61 4.02 -4.49
N PRO A 57 -6.85 4.06 -5.01
CA PRO A 57 -7.58 5.31 -5.13
C PRO A 57 -8.31 5.70 -3.84
N ASN A 58 -8.58 7.00 -3.69
CA ASN A 58 -9.48 7.56 -2.67
C ASN A 58 -9.18 7.06 -1.24
N VAL A 59 -7.91 7.08 -0.86
CA VAL A 59 -7.43 6.69 0.47
C VAL A 59 -7.04 7.91 1.29
N TRP A 60 -7.06 7.75 2.61
CA TRP A 60 -6.79 8.83 3.55
C TRP A 60 -5.53 8.50 4.35
N SER A 61 -4.56 9.41 4.39
CA SER A 61 -3.45 9.25 5.34
C SER A 61 -3.98 9.51 6.75
N HIS A 62 -3.72 8.61 7.69
CA HIS A 62 -4.37 8.63 9.00
C HIS A 62 -4.19 10.00 9.70
N GLU A 63 -5.33 10.58 10.04
CA GLU A 63 -5.51 11.76 10.90
C GLU A 63 -5.18 13.15 10.33
N HIS A 64 -4.72 13.29 9.08
CA HIS A 64 -4.61 14.61 8.43
C HIS A 64 -4.69 14.57 6.89
N GLY A 65 -5.16 15.67 6.31
CA GLY A 65 -5.12 15.91 4.86
C GLY A 65 -6.37 15.42 4.10
N PRO A 66 -6.44 15.74 2.79
CA PRO A 66 -7.53 15.32 1.90
C PRO A 66 -7.46 13.82 1.57
N TYR A 67 -8.55 13.28 1.04
CA TYR A 67 -8.53 11.97 0.37
C TYR A 67 -7.75 12.10 -0.94
N GLU A 68 -6.76 11.25 -1.14
CA GLU A 68 -5.90 11.26 -2.33
C GLU A 68 -5.67 9.84 -2.86
N ASP A 69 -5.20 9.75 -4.10
CA ASP A 69 -4.79 8.48 -4.68
C ASP A 69 -3.34 8.18 -4.30
N GLY A 70 -3.07 6.95 -3.87
CA GLY A 70 -1.73 6.42 -3.71
C GLY A 70 -0.97 6.98 -2.51
N THR A 71 -1.62 7.20 -1.36
CA THR A 71 -0.90 7.50 -0.11
C THR A 71 0.13 6.40 0.17
N ALA A 72 1.30 6.78 0.70
CA ALA A 72 2.40 5.85 0.91
C ALA A 72 1.99 4.66 1.79
N HIS A 73 1.18 4.92 2.82
CA HIS A 73 0.66 3.89 3.71
C HIS A 73 -0.20 2.85 2.97
N ALA A 74 -1.18 3.30 2.18
CA ALA A 74 -2.03 2.41 1.40
C ALA A 74 -1.21 1.62 0.37
N GLN A 75 -0.29 2.28 -0.34
CA GLN A 75 0.55 1.61 -1.33
C GLN A 75 1.43 0.53 -0.70
N GLN A 76 1.98 0.77 0.50
CA GLN A 76 2.76 -0.23 1.25
C GLN A 76 1.91 -1.42 1.69
N LEU A 77 0.72 -1.18 2.26
CA LEU A 77 -0.20 -2.26 2.64
C LEU A 77 -0.59 -3.13 1.45
N MET A 78 -0.81 -2.52 0.28
CA MET A 78 -1.21 -3.25 -0.92
C MET A 78 -0.05 -4.01 -1.52
N TRP A 79 1.17 -3.47 -1.45
CA TRP A 79 2.38 -4.21 -1.81
C TRP A 79 2.58 -5.45 -0.91
N ASP A 80 2.44 -5.29 0.41
CA ASP A 80 2.56 -6.37 1.40
C ASP A 80 1.49 -7.46 1.15
N LEU A 81 0.22 -7.05 0.98
CA LEU A 81 -0.90 -7.95 0.70
C LEU A 81 -0.68 -8.75 -0.58
N PHE A 82 -0.30 -8.10 -1.68
CA PHE A 82 -0.13 -8.75 -2.97
C PHE A 82 1.07 -9.70 -2.99
N THR A 83 2.18 -9.31 -2.37
CA THR A 83 3.37 -10.15 -2.25
C THR A 83 3.08 -11.37 -1.40
N SER A 84 2.52 -11.19 -0.20
CA SER A 84 2.17 -12.32 0.69
C SER A 84 1.13 -13.26 0.10
N THR A 85 0.12 -12.74 -0.62
CA THR A 85 -0.87 -13.57 -1.32
C THR A 85 -0.25 -14.38 -2.46
N LEU A 86 0.68 -13.78 -3.21
CA LEU A 86 1.41 -14.47 -4.26
C LEU A 86 2.26 -15.62 -3.69
N GLU A 87 3.00 -15.36 -2.62
CA GLU A 87 3.81 -16.38 -1.94
C GLU A 87 2.95 -17.52 -1.37
N ALA A 88 1.86 -17.18 -0.68
CA ALA A 88 0.92 -18.16 -0.15
C ALA A 88 0.34 -19.06 -1.25
N ALA A 89 -0.11 -18.47 -2.37
CA ALA A 89 -0.62 -19.22 -3.52
C ALA A 89 0.43 -20.16 -4.12
N GLN A 90 1.69 -19.71 -4.22
CA GLN A 90 2.80 -20.54 -4.72
C GLN A 90 3.14 -21.71 -3.80
N ILE A 91 3.12 -21.49 -2.48
CA ILE A 91 3.34 -22.55 -1.47
C ILE A 91 2.22 -23.60 -1.52
N LEU A 92 0.98 -23.15 -1.72
CA LEU A 92 -0.17 -24.05 -1.84
C LEU A 92 -0.24 -24.75 -3.19
N GLY A 93 0.33 -24.14 -4.24
CA GLY A 93 0.25 -24.61 -5.62
C GLY A 93 -1.11 -24.28 -6.26
N GLU A 94 -1.75 -23.18 -5.83
CA GLU A 94 -3.12 -22.81 -6.18
C GLU A 94 -3.21 -21.49 -6.96
N ASP A 95 -4.38 -21.24 -7.57
CA ASP A 95 -4.75 -20.00 -8.27
C ASP A 95 -3.67 -19.43 -9.22
N ALA A 96 -3.22 -20.23 -10.18
CA ALA A 96 -2.21 -19.81 -11.17
C ALA A 96 -2.56 -18.50 -11.90
N ALA A 97 -3.84 -18.26 -12.20
CA ALA A 97 -4.30 -17.03 -12.84
C ALA A 97 -4.15 -15.80 -11.93
N LEU A 98 -4.42 -15.94 -10.63
CA LEU A 98 -4.20 -14.87 -9.66
C LEU A 98 -2.70 -14.61 -9.48
N CYS A 99 -1.88 -15.65 -9.39
CA CYS A 99 -0.43 -15.53 -9.34
C CYS A 99 0.11 -14.68 -10.51
N GLN A 100 -0.34 -15.00 -11.74
CA GLN A 100 0.06 -14.26 -12.93
C GLN A 100 -0.39 -12.80 -12.86
N ARG A 101 -1.63 -12.53 -12.44
CA ARG A 101 -2.16 -11.17 -12.30
C ARG A 101 -1.35 -10.38 -11.26
N LEU A 102 -1.04 -10.97 -10.11
CA LEU A 102 -0.22 -10.34 -9.05
C LEU A 102 1.20 -10.03 -9.53
N GLN A 103 1.84 -10.96 -10.24
CA GLN A 103 3.18 -10.76 -10.83
C GLN A 103 3.22 -9.61 -11.84
N GLN A 104 2.14 -9.38 -12.58
CA GLN A 104 2.02 -8.25 -13.51
C GLN A 104 1.68 -6.93 -12.80
N THR A 105 0.93 -6.98 -11.71
CA THR A 105 0.52 -5.81 -10.92
C THR A 105 1.65 -5.24 -10.08
N LEU A 106 2.40 -6.09 -9.37
CA LEU A 106 3.41 -5.68 -8.38
C LEU A 106 4.45 -4.69 -8.94
N PRO A 107 5.05 -4.89 -10.14
CA PRO A 107 6.01 -3.94 -10.71
C PRO A 107 5.42 -2.58 -11.10
N ARG A 108 4.09 -2.52 -11.27
CA ARG A 108 3.37 -1.31 -11.70
C ARG A 108 2.83 -0.52 -10.51
N LEU A 109 2.73 -1.12 -9.32
CA LEU A 109 2.25 -0.44 -8.12
C LEU A 109 3.23 0.68 -7.74
N ALA A 110 2.73 1.91 -7.54
CA ALA A 110 3.61 3.03 -7.23
C ALA A 110 4.22 2.87 -5.83
N GLY A 111 5.55 2.77 -5.76
CA GLY A 111 6.31 2.66 -4.52
C GLY A 111 6.56 4.01 -3.83
N PRO A 112 7.16 3.98 -2.63
CA PRO A 112 7.53 5.20 -1.90
C PRO A 112 8.56 6.05 -2.67
N GLN A 113 8.48 7.37 -2.53
CA GLN A 113 9.38 8.33 -3.16
C GLN A 113 10.30 8.99 -2.12
N ILE A 114 11.49 9.43 -2.56
CA ILE A 114 12.42 10.21 -1.73
C ILE A 114 12.28 11.67 -2.15
N GLY A 115 11.94 12.53 -1.19
CA GLY A 115 11.79 13.95 -1.42
C GLY A 115 13.14 14.68 -1.47
N SER A 116 13.09 15.96 -1.84
CA SER A 116 14.28 16.79 -2.06
C SER A 116 15.17 17.01 -0.82
N TRP A 117 14.67 16.75 0.39
CA TRP A 117 15.43 16.83 1.64
C TRP A 117 15.89 15.45 2.14
N GLY A 118 15.73 14.39 1.33
CA GLY A 118 16.04 13.01 1.71
C GLY A 118 14.97 12.33 2.57
N GLN A 119 13.80 12.95 2.74
CA GLN A 119 12.67 12.38 3.48
C GLN A 119 11.86 11.38 2.63
N LEU A 120 11.29 10.36 3.27
CA LEU A 120 10.28 9.50 2.63
C LEU A 120 9.01 10.32 2.38
N MET A 121 8.49 10.31 1.16
CA MET A 121 7.28 11.04 0.82
C MET A 121 6.04 10.25 1.20
N GLU A 122 5.14 10.92 1.91
CA GLU A 122 3.85 10.36 2.32
C GLU A 122 2.80 10.37 1.18
N TRP A 123 2.98 11.24 0.18
CA TRP A 123 2.12 11.35 -1.00
C TRP A 123 2.95 11.31 -2.29
N GLN A 124 2.36 10.75 -3.34
CA GLN A 124 2.93 10.77 -4.68
C GLN A 124 2.79 12.17 -5.27
N GLU A 125 3.88 12.85 -5.62
CA GLU A 125 3.81 14.22 -6.19
C GLU A 125 2.97 14.26 -7.48
N LYS A 126 3.00 13.16 -8.25
CA LYS A 126 2.29 13.01 -9.52
C LYS A 126 0.79 12.81 -9.37
N ALA A 127 0.31 12.33 -8.22
CA ALA A 127 -1.11 12.14 -7.95
C ALA A 127 -1.82 13.45 -7.52
N ARG A 128 -1.05 14.49 -7.18
CA ARG A 128 -1.60 15.79 -6.79
C ARG A 128 -2.27 16.46 -8.00
N THR A 129 -3.60 16.40 -8.03
CA THR A 129 -4.39 17.29 -8.89
C THR A 129 -4.05 18.74 -8.54
N ARG A 130 -3.92 19.62 -9.53
CA ARG A 130 -3.46 21.03 -9.44
C ARG A 130 -4.13 21.88 -8.32
N THR A 131 -5.26 21.45 -7.79
CA THR A 131 -5.98 22.07 -6.67
C THR A 131 -5.44 21.73 -5.28
N GLN A 132 -4.55 20.73 -5.15
CA GLN A 132 -4.01 20.24 -3.86
C GLN A 132 -2.51 20.53 -3.70
N GLN A 133 -1.89 21.27 -4.63
CA GLN A 133 -0.55 21.81 -4.41
C GLN A 133 -0.64 22.94 -3.37
N PRO A 134 0.18 22.93 -2.29
CA PRO A 134 0.26 24.09 -1.43
C PRO A 134 0.70 25.30 -2.27
N PRO A 135 0.22 26.52 -1.95
CA PRO A 135 0.62 27.71 -2.69
C PRO A 135 2.16 27.82 -2.70
N PRO A 136 2.77 28.38 -3.75
CA PRO A 136 4.23 28.36 -3.98
C PRO A 136 5.09 29.03 -2.88
N HIS A 137 4.50 29.45 -1.77
CA HIS A 137 5.15 30.20 -0.68
C HIS A 137 4.80 29.72 0.74
N GLN A 138 4.39 28.47 0.96
CA GLN A 138 4.32 27.93 2.33
C GLN A 138 5.60 27.18 2.71
N PRO A 139 6.54 27.80 3.46
CA PRO A 139 7.68 27.10 4.01
C PRO A 139 7.20 26.16 5.13
N SER A 140 7.21 24.86 4.85
CA SER A 140 7.16 23.84 5.90
C SER A 140 8.35 24.03 6.85
N LEU A 141 8.04 24.30 8.12
CA LEU A 141 8.90 24.26 9.31
C LEU A 141 10.32 24.80 9.14
N ARG A 142 10.48 26.09 9.45
CA ARG A 142 11.79 26.75 9.60
C ARG A 142 12.55 26.11 10.78
N PRO A 143 13.75 25.54 10.61
CA PRO A 143 14.53 25.03 11.74
C PRO A 143 14.96 26.18 12.66
N LEU A 144 14.87 25.97 13.98
CA LEU A 144 15.36 26.92 14.98
C LEU A 144 16.88 27.09 14.82
N PRO A 145 17.41 28.33 14.91
CA PRO A 145 18.85 28.57 14.82
C PRO A 145 19.56 27.89 16.00
N ARG A 146 20.66 27.19 15.72
CA ARG A 146 21.53 26.64 16.77
C ARG A 146 22.23 27.80 17.51
N PRO A 147 22.38 27.71 18.84
CA PRO A 147 23.15 28.72 19.58
C PRO A 147 24.63 28.66 19.19
N PRO A 148 25.33 29.81 19.16
CA PRO A 148 26.76 29.86 18.85
C PRO A 148 27.60 29.24 19.98
N ASN A 149 28.74 28.64 19.58
CA ASN A 149 29.79 28.12 20.45
C ASN A 149 30.42 29.20 21.33
#